data_AF-A0A920W7M9-F1
#
_entry.id   AF-A0A920W7M9-F1
#
_cell.length_a   1.000
_cell.length_b   1.000
_cell.length_c   1.000
_cell.angle_alpha   90.00
_cell.angle_beta   90.00
_cell.angle_gamma   90.00
#
_symmetry.space_group_name_H-M   'P 1'
#
loop_
_entity.id
_entity.type
_entity.pdbx_description
1 polymer ?
#
loop_
_entity_poly.entity_id
_entity_poly.type
_entity_poly.pdbx_seq_one_letter_code
_entity_poly.pdbx_strand_id
1 'polypeptide(L)'
;MYAPFLALALAVGTPPLLAALLLAFFSNLFASMTHYGTAAAPILFGSGNVEIGTWWKLGAIISVVNISIWLGVGSLWWNLLGLW
;
A
#
# COMPACT_ATOMS: atom_id res chain seq x y z
N MET A 1 -1.52 8.69 7.90
CA MET A 1 -0.54 9.75 7.53
C MET A 1 -0.83 10.35 6.13
N TYR A 2 -2.08 10.33 5.66
CA TYR A 2 -2.42 10.75 4.30
C TYR A 2 -2.20 12.25 4.06
N ALA A 3 -2.83 13.11 4.87
CA ALA A 3 -2.80 14.57 4.69
C ALA A 3 -1.38 15.20 4.64
N PRO A 4 -0.45 14.91 5.58
CA PRO A 4 0.88 15.51 5.53
C PRO A 4 1.72 15.04 4.33
N PHE A 5 1.62 13.77 3.93
CA PHE A 5 2.35 13.28 2.75
C PHE A 5 1.75 13.79 1.45
N LEU A 6 0.42 13.97 1.38
CA LEU A 6 -0.21 14.60 0.22
C LEU A 6 0.26 16.05 0.10
N ALA A 7 0.24 16.82 1.19
CA ALA A 7 0.72 18.20 1.18
C ALA A 7 2.17 18.31 0.68
N LEU A 8 3.06 17.42 1.13
CA LEU A 8 4.44 17.37 0.68
C LEU A 8 4.54 16.99 -0.81
N ALA A 9 3.81 15.97 -1.26
CA ALA A 9 3.82 15.53 -2.66
C ALA A 9 3.37 16.64 -3.62
N LEU A 10 2.37 17.41 -3.21
CA LEU A 10 1.89 18.59 -3.95
C LEU A 10 2.95 19.70 -3.96
N ALA A 11 3.64 19.95 -2.84
CA ALA A 11 4.67 20.97 -2.74
C ALA A 11 5.88 20.70 -3.65
N VAL A 12 6.18 19.43 -3.95
CA VAL A 12 7.25 19.04 -4.90
C VAL A 12 6.77 18.91 -6.35
N GLY A 13 5.52 19.30 -6.65
CA GLY A 13 4.98 19.34 -8.01
C GLY A 13 4.44 18.02 -8.55
N THR A 14 4.15 17.05 -7.67
CA THR A 14 3.53 15.78 -8.11
C THR A 14 2.09 16.04 -8.58
N PRO A 15 1.63 15.43 -9.69
CA PRO A 15 0.24 15.56 -10.14
C PRO A 15 -0.74 15.23 -9.00
N PRO A 16 -1.70 16.12 -8.67
CA PRO A 16 -2.50 15.99 -7.45
C PRO A 16 -3.30 14.70 -7.36
N LEU A 17 -3.91 14.29 -8.48
CA LEU A 17 -4.74 13.10 -8.52
C LEU A 17 -3.90 11.82 -8.41
N LEU A 18 -2.73 11.77 -9.04
CA LEU A 18 -1.78 10.65 -8.88
C LEU A 18 -1.33 10.51 -7.42
N ALA A 19 -0.93 11.61 -6.78
CA ALA A 19 -0.49 11.60 -5.39
C ALA A 19 -1.61 11.16 -4.43
N ALA A 20 -2.82 11.69 -4.65
CA ALA A 20 -4.01 11.33 -3.87
C ALA A 20 -4.35 9.84 -4.01
N LEU A 21 -4.40 9.33 -5.24
CA LEU A 21 -4.72 7.93 -5.52
C LEU A 21 -3.68 6.99 -4.90
N LEU A 22 -2.38 7.23 -5.13
CA LEU A 22 -1.32 6.38 -4.58
C LEU A 22 -1.37 6.32 -3.06
N LEU A 23 -1.50 7.47 -2.39
CA LEU A 23 -1.59 7.51 -0.93
C LEU A 23 -2.86 6.83 -0.40
N ALA A 24 -3.99 6.97 -1.11
CA ALA A 24 -5.24 6.30 -0.75
C ALA A 24 -5.09 4.77 -0.88
N PHE A 25 -4.55 4.26 -1.98
CA PHE A 25 -4.37 2.81 -2.17
C PHE A 25 -3.37 2.23 -1.18
N PHE A 26 -2.20 2.86 -1.01
CA PHE A 26 -1.23 2.38 -0.02
C PHE A 26 -1.78 2.40 1.41
N SER A 27 -2.72 3.30 1.72
CA SER A 27 -3.37 3.32 3.04
C SER A 27 -4.21 2.07 3.35
N ASN A 28 -4.56 1.30 2.33
CA ASN A 28 -5.28 0.04 2.48
C ASN A 28 -4.35 -1.17 2.34
N LEU A 29 -3.44 -1.13 1.36
CA LEU A 29 -2.58 -2.28 1.02
C LEU A 29 -1.64 -2.67 2.17
N PHE A 30 -1.19 -1.71 2.98
CA PHE A 30 -0.32 -1.98 4.12
C PHE A 30 -0.96 -2.93 5.15
N ALA A 31 -2.30 -3.04 5.16
CA ALA A 31 -3.03 -3.87 6.12
C ALA A 31 -2.67 -5.35 6.04
N SER A 32 -2.12 -5.80 4.89
CA SER A 32 -1.74 -7.18 4.63
C SER A 32 -0.33 -7.57 5.10
N MET A 33 0.48 -6.62 5.58
CA MET A 33 1.93 -6.84 5.77
C MET A 33 2.29 -7.44 7.13
N THR A 34 1.54 -7.11 8.19
CA THR A 34 1.82 -7.58 9.56
C THR A 34 0.61 -8.28 10.15
N HIS A 35 0.84 -9.15 11.12
CA HIS A 35 -0.21 -9.87 11.84
C HIS A 35 -1.10 -8.95 12.70
N TYR A 36 -0.74 -7.66 12.83
CA TYR A 36 -1.54 -6.63 13.50
C TYR A 36 -1.96 -5.49 12.56
N GLY A 37 -1.82 -5.66 11.24
CA GLY A 37 -2.06 -4.61 10.25
C GLY A 37 -3.53 -4.22 10.04
N THR A 38 -4.46 -5.10 10.42
CA THR A 38 -5.90 -4.89 10.42
C THR A 38 -6.54 -5.70 11.54
N ALA A 39 -7.80 -5.42 11.90
CA ALA A 39 -8.52 -6.17 12.92
C ALA A 39 -8.65 -7.67 12.61
N ALA A 40 -8.72 -8.05 11.33
CA ALA A 40 -8.80 -9.45 10.91
C ALA A 40 -7.46 -10.22 11.00
N ALA A 41 -6.32 -9.52 10.87
CA ALA A 41 -5.00 -10.14 10.88
C ALA A 41 -4.66 -10.86 12.21
N PRO A 42 -4.89 -10.29 13.40
CA PRO A 42 -4.60 -10.97 14.66
C PRO A 42 -5.57 -12.12 14.93
N ILE A 43 -6.81 -12.04 14.42
CA ILE A 43 -7.78 -13.15 14.48
C ILE A 43 -7.24 -14.35 13.69
N LEU A 44 -6.76 -14.13 12.46
CA LEU A 44 -6.17 -15.18 11.64
C LEU A 44 -4.86 -15.70 12.22
N PHE A 45 -3.98 -14.81 12.70
CA PHE A 45 -2.72 -15.20 13.31
C PHE A 45 -2.92 -16.00 14.60
N GLY A 46 -3.93 -15.66 15.41
CA GLY A 46 -4.29 -16.37 16.63
C GLY A 46 -4.76 -17.81 16.42
N SER A 47 -5.08 -18.21 15.19
CA SER A 47 -5.39 -19.61 14.86
C SER A 47 -4.19 -20.56 14.96
N GLY A 48 -2.96 -20.02 15.07
CA GLY A 48 -1.73 -20.82 15.24
C GLY A 48 -1.25 -21.55 13.98
N ASN A 49 -1.91 -21.34 12.83
CA ASN A 49 -1.58 -22.03 11.58
C ASN A 49 -0.29 -21.53 10.90
N VAL A 50 0.18 -20.33 11.22
CA VAL A 50 1.31 -19.67 10.54
C VAL A 50 2.26 -19.07 11.57
N GLU A 51 3.54 -19.42 11.47
CA GLU A 51 4.59 -18.83 12.31
C GLU A 51 4.82 -17.34 12.00
N ILE A 52 5.22 -16.58 13.03
CA ILE A 52 5.47 -15.13 12.90
C ILE A 52 6.53 -14.81 11.83
N GLY A 53 7.61 -15.59 11.76
CA GLY A 53 8.68 -15.38 10.78
C GLY A 53 8.18 -15.56 9.34
N THR A 54 7.34 -16.56 9.10
CA THR A 54 6.73 -16.82 7.80
C THR A 54 5.75 -15.71 7.42
N TRP A 55 4.91 -15.26 8.35
CA TRP A 55 3.98 -14.16 8.11
C TRP A 55 4.71 -12.90 7.65
N TRP A 56 5.77 -12.51 8.36
CA TRP A 56 6.53 -11.30 8.05
C TRP A 56 7.33 -11.42 6.75
N LYS A 57 7.92 -12.59 6.46
CA LYS A 57 8.58 -12.84 5.16
C LYS A 57 7.60 -12.68 4.01
N LEU A 58 6.41 -13.29 4.11
CA LEU A 58 5.37 -13.15 3.10
C LEU A 58 4.87 -11.70 3.00
N GLY A 59 4.67 -11.02 4.12
CA GLY A 59 4.29 -9.60 4.15
C GLY A 59 5.31 -8.70 3.44
N ALA A 60 6.60 -8.96 3.61
CA ALA A 60 7.67 -8.24 2.90
C ALA A 60 7.69 -8.53 1.38
N ILE A 61 7.40 -9.77 0.96
CA ILE A 61 7.28 -10.10 -0.47
C ILE A 61 6.05 -9.40 -1.06
N ILE A 62 4.92 -9.47 -0.38
CA ILE A 62 3.65 -8.85 -0.78
C ILE A 62 3.78 -7.32 -0.86
N SER A 63 4.57 -6.70 0.02
CA SER A 63 4.79 -5.25 -0.03
C SER A 63 5.52 -4.84 -1.31
N VAL A 64 6.57 -5.56 -1.71
CA VAL A 64 7.29 -5.32 -2.96
C VAL A 64 6.36 -5.50 -4.17
N VAL A 65 5.57 -6.58 -4.19
CA VAL A 65 4.61 -6.83 -5.28
C VAL A 65 3.60 -5.68 -5.38
N ASN A 66 3.03 -5.23 -4.26
CA ASN A 66 2.10 -4.11 -4.26
C ASN A 66 2.75 -2.81 -4.75
N ILE A 67 3.96 -2.50 -4.29
CA ILE A 67 4.69 -1.31 -4.73
C ILE A 67 4.90 -1.36 -6.24
N SER A 68 5.37 -2.50 -6.79
CA SER A 68 5.57 -2.67 -8.22
C SER A 68 4.28 -2.52 -9.03
N ILE A 69 3.17 -3.09 -8.55
CA ILE A 69 1.88 -2.99 -9.23
C ILE A 69 1.38 -1.55 -9.23
N TRP A 70 1.32 -0.89 -8.06
CA TRP A 70 0.65 0.41 -7.94
C TRP A 70 1.51 1.59 -8.40
N LEU A 71 2.82 1.58 -8.15
CA LEU A 71 3.72 2.61 -8.70
C LEU A 71 4.06 2.37 -10.16
N GLY A 72 4.10 1.12 -10.63
CA GLY A 72 4.41 0.78 -12.02
C GLY A 72 3.15 0.75 -12.88
N VAL A 73 2.44 -0.38 -12.85
CA VAL A 73 1.28 -0.62 -13.72
C VAL A 73 0.14 0.35 -13.43
N GLY A 74 -0.14 0.64 -12.17
CA GLY A 74 -1.21 1.54 -11.74
C GLY A 74 -0.99 2.97 -12.19
N SER A 75 0.23 3.51 -12.02
CA SER A 75 0.56 4.87 -12.47
C SER A 75 0.45 5.00 -14.00
N LEU A 76 0.95 4.02 -14.74
CA LEU A 76 0.84 3.97 -16.21
C LEU A 76 -0.62 3.89 -16.64
N TRP A 77 -1.43 3.05 -15.99
CA TRP A 77 -2.85 2.92 -16.28
C TRP A 77 -3.61 4.24 -16.09
N TRP A 78 -3.33 4.97 -15.01
CA TRP A 78 -3.97 6.27 -14.77
C TRP A 78 -3.52 7.35 -15.75
N ASN A 79 -2.27 7.29 -16.23
CA ASN A 79 -1.82 8.17 -17.29
C ASN A 79 -2.56 7.90 -18.61
N LEU A 80 -2.76 6.62 -18.96
CA LEU A 80 -3.55 6.22 -20.14
C LEU A 80 -5.02 6.69 -20.05
N LEU A 81 -5.59 6.75 -18.85
CA LEU A 81 -6.94 7.28 -18.61
C LEU A 81 -7.00 8.82 -18.59
N GLY A 82 -5.86 9.52 -18.72
CA GLY A 82 -5.78 10.98 -18.65
C GLY A 82 -6.01 11.54 -17.24
N LEU A 83 -5.77 10.74 -16.19
CA LEU A 83 -5.95 11.14 -14.80
C LEU A 83 -4.72 11.85 -14.23
N TRP A 84 -3.58 11.83 -14.92
CA TRP A 84 -2.42 12.67 -14.65
C TRP A 84 -1.51 12.79 -15.87
#